data_AF-A0A7J3RYB4-F1
#
_entry.id   AF-A0A7J3RYB4-F1
#
_cell.length_a   1.000
_cell.length_b   1.000
_cell.length_c   1.000
_cell.angle_alpha   90.00
_cell.angle_beta   90.00
_cell.angle_gamma   90.00
#
_symmetry.space_group_name_H-M   'P 1'
#
loop_
_entity.id
_entity.type
_entity.pdbx_description
1 polymer ?
#
loop_
_entity_poly.entity_id
_entity_poly.type
_entity_poly.pdbx_seq_one_letter_code
_entity_poly.pdbx_strand_id
1 'polypeptide(L)'
;MLILVIAVCMNLVSNYIIKKRVDVKAERMVRAEYNAVMKEYREALSSGDQARIDRAKKRQKVAQEMMMKQSSVRMKSTFYFLLPFTLVYFAASYVIGFGTHTAISPYAFDLYLVRSSVPMGGYYAMDLITWWIVVSFASNLIIARAMGTST
;
A
#
# COMPACT_ATOMS: atom_id res chain seq x y z
N MET A 1 18.09 -17.19 -5.08
CA MET A 1 19.05 -16.16 -5.51
C MET A 1 18.60 -15.40 -6.76
N LEU A 2 18.23 -16.05 -7.88
CA LEU A 2 17.71 -15.38 -9.10
C LEU A 2 16.50 -14.46 -8.88
N ILE A 3 15.55 -14.89 -8.04
CA ILE A 3 14.35 -14.12 -7.67
C ILE A 3 14.71 -12.79 -7.02
N LEU A 4 15.78 -12.78 -6.23
CA LEU A 4 16.23 -11.61 -5.47
C LEU A 4 16.78 -10.54 -6.44
N VAL A 5 17.56 -10.95 -7.45
CA VAL A 5 18.10 -10.05 -8.47
C VAL A 5 17.00 -9.45 -9.34
N ILE A 6 16.04 -10.26 -9.80
CA ILE A 6 14.91 -9.81 -10.61
C ILE A 6 14.01 -8.87 -9.80
N ALA A 7 13.74 -9.20 -8.52
CA ALA A 7 12.97 -8.36 -7.63
C ALA A 7 13.67 -7.02 -7.36
N VAL A 8 15.00 -6.99 -7.22
CA VAL A 8 15.78 -5.76 -7.01
C VAL A 8 15.77 -4.87 -8.25
N CYS A 9 16.06 -5.42 -9.44
CA CYS A 9 16.04 -4.65 -10.69
C CYS A 9 14.65 -4.06 -10.99
N MET A 10 13.58 -4.81 -10.74
CA MET A 10 12.23 -4.35 -11.01
C MET A 10 11.74 -3.33 -9.97
N ASN A 11 12.11 -3.49 -8.69
CA ASN A 11 11.84 -2.48 -7.67
C ASN A 11 12.54 -1.16 -7.98
N LEU A 12 13.76 -1.19 -8.54
CA LEU A 12 14.44 0.01 -9.01
C LEU A 12 13.66 0.74 -10.10
N VAL A 13 13.15 0.02 -11.11
CA VAL A 13 12.37 0.60 -12.21
C VAL A 13 11.02 1.13 -11.74
N SER A 14 10.29 0.37 -10.90
CA SER A 14 9.03 0.81 -10.32
C SER A 14 9.20 2.05 -9.44
N ASN A 15 10.21 2.09 -8.58
CA ASN A 15 10.47 3.27 -7.73
C ASN A 15 10.89 4.49 -8.56
N TYR A 16 11.63 4.29 -9.66
CA TYR A 16 11.98 5.37 -10.58
C TYR A 16 10.74 5.98 -11.25
N ILE A 17 9.79 5.13 -11.69
CA ILE A 17 8.53 5.56 -12.31
C ILE A 17 7.63 6.27 -11.28
N ILE A 18 7.53 5.74 -10.05
CA ILE A 18 6.71 6.35 -8.99
C ILE A 18 7.27 7.71 -8.58
N LYS A 19 8.59 7.83 -8.40
CA LYS A 19 9.27 9.10 -8.07
C LYS A 19 9.03 10.18 -9.13
N LYS A 20 8.89 9.80 -10.41
CA LYS A 20 8.63 10.72 -11.51
C LYS A 20 7.15 11.08 -11.67
N ARG A 21 6.23 10.20 -11.25
CA ARG A 21 4.78 10.34 -11.46
C ARG A 21 4.04 10.94 -10.27
N VAL A 22 4.55 10.81 -9.05
CA VAL A 22 3.84 11.22 -7.84
C VAL A 22 4.38 12.55 -7.34
N ASP A 23 3.60 13.60 -7.52
CA ASP A 23 3.87 14.92 -6.96
C ASP A 23 3.51 14.94 -5.46
N VAL A 24 4.44 14.45 -4.64
CA VAL A 24 4.27 14.29 -3.18
C VAL A 24 3.94 15.62 -2.48
N LYS A 25 4.29 16.76 -3.10
CA LYS A 25 4.08 18.09 -2.52
C LYS A 25 2.60 18.50 -2.52
N ALA A 26 1.88 18.25 -3.61
CA ALA A 26 0.46 18.58 -3.73
C ALA A 26 -0.41 17.79 -2.74
N GLU A 27 -0.04 16.54 -2.46
CA GLU A 27 -0.77 15.68 -1.53
C GLU A 27 -0.58 16.10 -0.07
N ARG A 28 0.62 16.58 0.30
CA ARG A 28 0.90 17.11 1.64
C ARG A 28 0.12 18.38 1.94
N MET A 29 0.01 19.29 0.96
CA MET A 29 -0.75 20.54 1.13
C MET A 29 -2.23 20.27 1.38
N VAL A 30 -2.86 19.41 0.57
CA VAL A 30 -4.28 19.08 0.72
C VAL A 30 -4.57 18.35 2.04
N ARG A 31 -3.66 17.49 2.51
CA ARG A 31 -3.78 16.86 3.83
C ARG A 31 -3.65 17.84 4.98
N ALA A 32 -2.71 18.79 4.89
CA ALA A 32 -2.56 19.83 5.92
C ALA A 32 -3.82 20.69 6.02
N GLU A 33 -4.39 21.08 4.88
CA GLU A 33 -5.64 21.83 4.81
C GLU A 33 -6.82 21.04 5.37
N TYR A 34 -6.95 19.75 5.04
CA TYR A 34 -7.97 18.87 5.62
C TYR A 34 -7.86 18.78 7.15
N ASN A 35 -6.65 18.60 7.69
CA ASN A 35 -6.43 18.50 9.13
C ASN A 35 -6.75 19.82 9.85
N ALA A 36 -6.44 20.97 9.24
CA ALA A 36 -6.80 22.28 9.76
C ALA A 36 -8.32 22.46 9.81
N VAL A 37 -9.03 22.13 8.72
CA VAL A 37 -10.50 22.21 8.65
C VAL A 37 -11.17 21.26 9.65
N MET A 38 -10.61 20.06 9.85
CA MET A 38 -11.16 19.10 10.81
C MET A 38 -10.94 19.55 12.26
N LYS A 39 -9.84 20.25 12.53
CA LYS A 39 -9.58 20.88 13.83
C LYS A 39 -10.57 22.02 14.09
N GLU A 40 -10.77 22.91 13.12
CA GLU A 40 -11.79 23.98 13.21
C GLU A 40 -13.20 23.41 13.44
N TYR A 41 -13.55 22.30 12.78
CA TYR A 41 -14.85 21.65 12.97
C TYR A 41 -15.04 21.08 14.39
N ARG A 42 -14.00 20.46 14.97
CA ARG A 42 -14.03 19.97 16.35
C ARG A 42 -14.13 21.11 17.36
N GLU A 43 -13.41 22.20 17.13
CA GLU A 43 -13.48 23.41 17.96
C GLU A 43 -14.87 24.06 17.87
N ALA A 44 -15.46 24.16 16.68
CA ALA A 44 -16.82 24.65 16.48
C ALA A 44 -17.87 23.78 17.19
N LEU A 45 -17.75 22.45 17.10
CA LEU A 45 -18.59 21.50 17.85
C LEU A 45 -18.49 21.70 19.36
N SER A 46 -17.27 21.92 19.88
CA SER A 46 -17.05 22.16 21.31
C SER A 46 -17.61 23.50 21.80
N SER A 47 -17.78 24.48 20.90
CA SER A 47 -18.30 25.82 21.23
C SER A 47 -19.82 25.90 21.36
N GLY A 48 -20.57 24.90 20.86
CA GLY A 48 -22.04 24.85 20.96
C GLY A 48 -22.80 25.88 20.12
N ASP A 49 -22.11 26.70 19.31
CA ASP A 49 -22.73 27.70 18.44
C ASP A 49 -23.19 27.05 17.12
N GLN A 50 -24.50 26.83 16.99
CA GLN A 50 -25.13 26.21 15.82
C GLN A 50 -24.77 26.91 14.50
N ALA A 51 -24.64 28.24 14.49
CA ALA A 51 -24.31 29.00 13.28
C ALA A 51 -22.85 28.76 12.85
N ARG A 52 -21.94 28.60 13.82
CA ARG A 52 -20.53 28.23 13.54
C ARG A 52 -20.39 26.78 13.12
N ILE A 53 -21.16 25.87 13.72
CA ILE A 53 -21.18 24.46 13.36
C ILE A 53 -21.62 24.26 11.92
N ASP A 54 -22.68 24.94 11.47
CA ASP A 54 -23.18 24.81 10.09
C ASP A 54 -22.19 25.35 9.05
N ARG A 55 -21.49 26.44 9.36
CA ARG A 55 -20.43 26.98 8.49
C ARG A 55 -19.23 26.03 8.44
N ALA A 56 -18.80 25.51 9.58
CA ALA A 56 -17.68 24.56 9.66
C ALA A 56 -18.00 23.23 8.97
N LYS A 57 -19.24 22.73 9.09
CA LYS A 57 -19.72 21.51 8.41
C LYS A 57 -19.68 21.62 6.89
N LYS A 58 -20.04 22.78 6.33
CA LYS A 58 -19.92 23.03 4.88
C LYS A 58 -18.46 22.96 4.42
N ARG A 59 -17.53 23.57 5.17
CA ARG A 59 -16.09 23.50 4.88
C ARG A 59 -15.54 22.08 4.99
N GLN A 60 -15.94 21.35 6.04
CA GLN A 60 -15.58 19.95 6.23
C GLN A 60 -16.01 19.10 5.04
N LYS A 61 -17.25 19.26 4.55
CA LYS A 61 -17.75 18.50 3.42
C LYS A 61 -16.93 18.75 2.14
N VAL A 62 -16.60 20.01 1.85
CA VAL A 62 -15.74 20.36 0.71
C VAL A 62 -14.34 19.77 0.85
N ALA A 63 -13.72 19.88 2.04
CA ALA A 63 -12.40 19.32 2.30
C ALA A 63 -12.40 17.78 2.21
N GLN A 64 -13.47 17.12 2.67
CA GLN A 64 -13.65 15.67 2.58
C GLN A 64 -13.80 15.22 1.13
N GLU A 65 -14.57 15.93 0.30
CA GLU A 65 -14.68 15.64 -1.13
C GLU A 65 -13.33 15.76 -1.86
N MET A 66 -12.52 16.77 -1.51
CA MET A 66 -11.16 16.90 -2.04
C MET A 66 -10.25 15.73 -1.62
N MET A 67 -10.31 15.32 -0.35
CA MET A 67 -9.57 14.17 0.15
C MET A 67 -10.01 12.86 -0.52
N MET A 68 -11.31 12.68 -0.75
CA MET A 68 -11.86 11.52 -1.46
C MET A 68 -11.44 11.47 -2.93
N LYS A 69 -11.39 12.62 -3.61
CA LYS A 69 -10.86 12.72 -4.97
C LYS A 69 -9.40 12.31 -5.03
N GLN A 70 -8.56 12.80 -4.11
CA GLN A 70 -7.16 12.38 -4.01
C GLN A 70 -7.02 10.89 -3.70
N SER A 71 -7.80 10.37 -2.76
CA SER A 71 -7.83 8.94 -2.42
C SER A 71 -8.22 8.09 -3.63
N SER A 72 -9.20 8.55 -4.42
CA SER A 72 -9.65 7.86 -5.63
C SER A 72 -8.57 7.87 -6.73
N VAL A 73 -7.83 8.97 -6.89
CA VAL A 73 -6.68 9.04 -7.82
C VAL A 73 -5.57 8.10 -7.37
N ARG A 74 -5.27 8.06 -6.07
CA ARG A 74 -4.30 7.13 -5.48
C ARG A 74 -4.74 5.68 -5.71
N MET A 75 -6.01 5.35 -5.45
CA MET A 75 -6.55 4.00 -5.65
C MET A 75 -6.48 3.57 -7.11
N LYS A 76 -6.88 4.44 -8.06
CA LYS A 76 -6.72 4.18 -9.50
C LYS A 76 -5.26 3.98 -9.89
N SER A 77 -4.35 4.76 -9.31
CA SER A 77 -2.92 4.59 -9.52
C SER A 77 -2.42 3.25 -8.97
N THR A 78 -2.90 2.81 -7.80
CA THR A 78 -2.61 1.49 -7.23
C THR A 78 -3.08 0.36 -8.15
N PHE A 79 -4.29 0.46 -8.73
CA PHE A 79 -4.75 -0.52 -9.72
C PHE A 79 -3.87 -0.53 -10.97
N TYR A 80 -3.34 0.62 -11.38
CA TYR A 80 -2.37 0.71 -12.47
C TYR A 80 -1.06 -0.01 -12.16
N PHE A 81 -0.65 -0.05 -10.88
CA PHE A 81 0.51 -0.80 -10.40
C PHE A 81 0.23 -2.29 -10.17
N LEU A 82 -1.03 -2.70 -10.04
CA LEU A 82 -1.41 -4.11 -9.92
C LEU A 82 -1.06 -4.90 -11.19
N LEU A 83 -1.19 -4.28 -12.36
CA LEU A 83 -0.96 -4.90 -13.66
C LEU A 83 0.52 -5.26 -13.93
N PRO A 84 1.50 -4.36 -13.77
CA PRO A 84 2.91 -4.75 -13.83
C PRO A 84 3.26 -5.75 -12.72
N PHE A 85 2.62 -5.66 -11.57
CA PHE A 85 2.85 -6.57 -10.46
C PHE A 85 2.38 -8.01 -10.75
N THR A 86 1.20 -8.19 -11.36
CA THR A 86 0.72 -9.51 -11.80
C THR A 86 1.58 -10.08 -12.93
N LEU A 87 2.06 -9.24 -13.85
CA LEU A 87 3.00 -9.68 -14.90
C LEU A 87 4.30 -10.22 -14.32
N VAL A 88 4.85 -9.59 -13.27
CA VAL A 88 6.06 -10.09 -12.60
C VAL A 88 5.78 -11.43 -11.90
N TYR A 89 4.61 -11.58 -11.27
CA TYR A 89 4.22 -12.86 -10.68
C TYR A 89 4.19 -13.98 -11.72
N PHE A 90 3.55 -13.75 -12.86
CA PHE A 90 3.48 -14.74 -13.95
C PHE A 90 4.86 -15.05 -14.54
N ALA A 91 5.70 -14.04 -14.75
CA ALA A 91 7.07 -14.23 -15.25
C ALA A 91 7.93 -15.02 -14.25
N ALA A 92 7.85 -14.71 -12.96
CA ALA A 92 8.53 -15.46 -11.91
C ALA A 92 8.02 -16.91 -11.84
N SER A 93 6.70 -17.10 -11.89
CA SER A 93 6.07 -18.42 -11.87
C SER A 93 6.44 -19.26 -13.10
N TYR A 94 6.63 -18.63 -14.26
CA TYR A 94 7.06 -19.31 -15.48
C TYR A 94 8.49 -19.85 -15.40
N VAL A 95 9.41 -19.10 -14.75
CA VAL A 95 10.82 -19.51 -14.62
C VAL A 95 11.02 -20.52 -13.48
N ILE A 96 10.27 -20.40 -12.39
CA ILE A 96 10.45 -21.22 -11.18
C ILE A 96 9.55 -22.46 -11.19
N GLY A 97 8.40 -22.38 -11.87
CA GLY A 97 7.34 -23.40 -11.84
C GLY A 97 6.23 -23.01 -10.85
N PHE A 98 4.98 -23.11 -11.32
CA PHE A 98 3.79 -22.89 -10.50
C PHE A 98 3.72 -23.93 -9.37
N GLY A 99 3.46 -23.49 -8.14
CA GLY A 99 3.31 -24.38 -6.98
C GLY A 99 4.62 -24.86 -6.36
N THR A 100 5.76 -24.26 -6.71
CA THR A 100 7.04 -24.56 -6.05
C THR A 100 7.11 -23.97 -4.65
N HIS A 101 7.62 -24.75 -3.71
CA HIS A 101 7.97 -24.30 -2.37
C HIS A 101 9.26 -23.48 -2.46
N THR A 102 9.18 -22.18 -2.21
CA THR A 102 10.29 -21.24 -2.49
C THR A 102 10.82 -20.53 -1.25
N ALA A 103 10.14 -20.67 -0.11
CA ALA A 103 10.58 -20.11 1.16
C ALA A 103 10.27 -21.08 2.31
N ILE A 104 10.99 -20.91 3.41
CA ILE A 104 10.78 -21.64 4.66
C ILE A 104 10.47 -20.64 5.77
N SER A 105 9.54 -21.01 6.64
CA SER A 105 9.19 -20.24 7.83
C SER A 105 9.40 -21.09 9.09
N PRO A 106 9.77 -20.46 10.22
CA PRO A 106 9.92 -21.16 11.50
C PRO A 106 8.59 -21.46 12.20
N TYR A 107 7.46 -20.94 11.69
CA TYR A 107 6.16 -21.06 12.33
C TYR A 107 5.12 -21.64 11.38
N ALA A 108 4.34 -22.61 11.84
CA ALA A 108 3.21 -23.14 11.08
C ALA A 108 2.03 -22.17 11.15
N PHE A 109 1.47 -21.79 10.00
CA PHE A 109 0.23 -21.03 9.94
C PHE A 109 -0.57 -21.37 8.68
N ASP A 110 -1.89 -21.40 8.82
CA ASP A 110 -2.83 -21.67 7.74
C ASP A 110 -3.91 -20.59 7.73
N LEU A 111 -3.63 -19.49 7.03
CA LEU A 111 -4.60 -18.45 6.73
C LEU A 111 -5.17 -18.66 5.32
N TYR A 112 -6.37 -18.10 5.10
CA TYR A 112 -7.13 -18.26 3.85
C TYR A 112 -6.32 -17.98 2.57
N LEU A 113 -5.42 -16.99 2.59
CA LEU A 113 -4.57 -16.62 1.45
C LEU A 113 -3.07 -16.90 1.67
N VAL A 114 -2.67 -17.24 2.89
CA VAL A 114 -1.24 -17.29 3.28
C VAL A 114 -1.03 -18.55 4.11
N ARG A 115 -0.30 -19.52 3.55
CA ARG A 115 -0.09 -20.84 4.14
C ARG A 115 1.37 -21.20 4.25
N SER A 116 1.75 -21.67 5.44
CA SER A 116 3.01 -22.33 5.74
C SER A 116 2.73 -23.53 6.64
N SER A 117 2.43 -24.67 6.03
CA SER A 117 1.99 -25.87 6.74
C SER A 117 2.69 -27.15 6.30
N VAL A 118 3.46 -27.11 5.20
CA VAL A 118 4.18 -28.29 4.69
C VAL A 118 5.50 -28.44 5.47
N PRO A 119 5.70 -29.49 6.27
CA PRO A 119 6.91 -29.65 7.06
C PRO A 119 8.11 -30.00 6.17
N MET A 120 9.21 -29.25 6.32
CA MET A 120 10.45 -29.40 5.56
C MET A 120 11.67 -29.13 6.47
N GLY A 121 12.36 -30.19 6.88
CA GLY A 121 13.64 -30.10 7.59
C GLY A 121 13.59 -29.33 8.93
N GLY A 122 12.52 -29.48 9.72
CA GLY A 122 12.32 -28.76 10.98
C GLY A 122 11.69 -27.37 10.84
N TYR A 123 11.40 -26.95 9.61
CA TYR A 123 10.71 -25.71 9.26
C TYR A 123 9.43 -26.00 8.48
N TYR A 124 8.66 -24.97 8.14
CA TYR A 124 7.46 -25.08 7.31
C TYR A 124 7.69 -24.39 5.97
N ALA A 125 7.52 -25.12 4.88
CA ALA A 125 7.62 -24.57 3.54
C ALA A 125 6.43 -23.65 3.23
N MET A 126 6.71 -22.64 2.42
CA MET A 126 5.76 -21.66 1.91
C MET A 126 5.67 -21.80 0.40
N ASP A 127 4.44 -21.87 -0.10
CA ASP A 127 4.18 -21.82 -1.52
C ASP A 127 4.57 -20.47 -2.11
N LEU A 128 4.90 -20.47 -3.40
CA LEU A 128 5.23 -19.26 -4.15
C LEU A 128 4.20 -18.13 -3.96
N ILE A 129 2.91 -18.45 -3.92
CA ILE A 129 1.83 -17.47 -3.70
C ILE A 129 1.94 -16.83 -2.32
N THR A 130 2.10 -17.66 -1.28
CA THR A 130 2.24 -17.22 0.11
C THR A 130 3.47 -16.32 0.25
N TRP A 131 4.62 -16.76 -0.27
CA TRP A 131 5.85 -15.98 -0.24
C TRP A 131 5.72 -14.66 -1.00
N TRP A 132 5.07 -14.69 -2.16
CA TRP A 132 4.79 -13.52 -2.98
C TRP A 132 3.95 -12.48 -2.23
N ILE A 133 2.86 -12.88 -1.57
CA ILE A 133 2.01 -11.97 -0.79
C ILE A 133 2.81 -11.31 0.34
N VAL A 134 3.59 -12.09 1.09
CA VAL A 134 4.40 -11.60 2.22
C VAL A 134 5.43 -10.57 1.75
N VAL A 135 6.22 -10.90 0.72
CA VAL A 135 7.23 -9.98 0.16
C VAL A 135 6.57 -8.71 -0.37
N SER A 136 5.39 -8.83 -0.95
CA SER A 136 4.70 -7.68 -1.55
C SER A 136 4.12 -6.73 -0.51
N PHE A 137 3.54 -7.26 0.56
CA PHE A 137 3.12 -6.45 1.71
C PHE A 137 4.32 -5.76 2.37
N ALA A 138 5.41 -6.51 2.61
CA ALA A 138 6.62 -5.97 3.20
C ALA A 138 7.26 -4.88 2.31
N SER A 139 7.37 -5.14 1.02
CA SER A 139 7.90 -4.18 0.04
C SER A 139 7.03 -2.94 -0.05
N ASN A 140 5.70 -3.10 -0.07
CA ASN A 140 4.78 -1.96 -0.06
C ASN A 140 4.95 -1.11 1.20
N LEU A 141 5.15 -1.73 2.37
CA LEU A 141 5.41 -1.01 3.62
C LEU A 141 6.73 -0.22 3.56
N ILE A 142 7.80 -0.83 3.04
CA ILE A 142 9.12 -0.19 2.89
C ILE A 142 9.03 0.97 1.89
N ILE A 143 8.39 0.75 0.74
CA ILE A 143 8.23 1.75 -0.32
C ILE A 143 7.34 2.89 0.18
N ALA A 144 6.25 2.61 0.88
CA ALA A 144 5.38 3.63 1.45
C ALA A 144 6.09 4.48 2.52
N ARG A 145 6.98 3.89 3.33
CA ARG A 145 7.85 4.63 4.26
C ARG A 145 8.94 5.42 3.54
N ALA A 146 9.63 4.83 2.57
CA ALA A 146 10.69 5.49 1.80
C ALA A 146 10.16 6.69 0.99
N MET A 147 8.92 6.61 0.49
CA MET A 147 8.26 7.70 -0.23
C MET A 147 7.56 8.70 0.70
N GLY A 148 7.57 8.47 2.03
CA GLY A 148 6.89 9.32 3.00
C GLY A 148 5.37 9.44 2.77
N THR A 149 4.78 8.41 2.16
CA THR A 149 3.33 8.30 1.89
C THR A 149 2.62 7.39 2.90
N SER A 150 3.38 6.63 3.69
CA SER A 150 2.95 6.00 4.93
C SER A 150 3.14 6.99 6.08
N THR A 151 2.10 7.11 6.90
CA THR A 151 2.24 7.52 8.30
C THR A 151 3.24 6.61 9.02
#